data_AF-A0A7C7RGG2-F1
#
_entry.id   AF-A0A7C7RGG2-F1
#
_cell.length_a   1.000
_cell.length_b   1.000
_cell.length_c   1.000
_cell.angle_alpha   90.00
_cell.angle_beta   90.00
_cell.angle_gamma   90.00
#
_symmetry.space_group_name_H-M   'P 1'
#
loop_
_entity.id
_entity.type
_entity.pdbx_description
1 polymer ?
#
loop_
_entity_poly.entity_id
_entity_poly.type
_entity_poly.pdbx_seq_one_letter_code
_entity_poly.pdbx_strand_id
1 'polypeptide(L)'
;MDYAENYLRTVEFRYPEWIPCRVNLMPATWKKYREELEEVVLRHPRIFGPYEKGEKDFNALPPGYRQGEYFTDSWGCVWCNTFDGLEGQVVKHPLESWEALKAYQPPDPLVTADRGPQEDWEVVRKHLQEAQQRGELATGGLSHGFMFMRLYYLRGFENLMMDLVENPPELHTLIEMVLDHNMRLINKWLELGVELMYFGDDLGSQRQVMMGPEYFRKYIKPCYARMFGACREADVHVYLHSDGHILEIIDDLVDCGVTILNPQLGANGLDALVEKCKGRVCVDLDLSRQDFPFWSPEAIKEYVQEVMAKLGLREGGLMLYAECEPDVPLENIEAICQAFEGCCFHPFHFI
;
A
#
# COMPACT_ATOMS: atom_id res chain seq x y z
N MET A 1 26.45 -4.15 3.13
CA MET A 1 25.46 -3.34 2.41
C MET A 1 24.37 -3.00 3.40
N ASP A 2 23.93 -1.74 3.46
CA ASP A 2 22.78 -1.41 4.30
C ASP A 2 21.47 -1.81 3.62
N TYR A 3 20.36 -1.68 4.36
CA TYR A 3 19.04 -2.06 3.86
C TYR A 3 18.62 -1.20 2.68
N ALA A 4 18.84 0.13 2.76
CA ALA A 4 18.49 1.08 1.71
C ALA A 4 19.14 0.73 0.36
N GLU A 5 20.45 0.47 0.33
CA GLU A 5 21.13 0.11 -0.92
C GLU A 5 20.64 -1.23 -1.48
N ASN A 6 20.38 -2.25 -0.64
CA ASN A 6 19.82 -3.50 -1.16
C ASN A 6 18.39 -3.31 -1.71
N TYR A 7 17.58 -2.51 -1.03
CA TYR A 7 16.24 -2.16 -1.48
C TYR A 7 16.29 -1.46 -2.85
N LEU A 8 17.11 -0.42 -2.99
CA LEU A 8 17.28 0.30 -4.26
C LEU A 8 17.84 -0.60 -5.36
N ARG A 9 18.80 -1.47 -5.05
CA ARG A 9 19.28 -2.48 -6.02
C ARG A 9 18.20 -3.43 -6.48
N THR A 10 17.27 -3.78 -5.59
CA THR A 10 16.11 -4.60 -5.95
C THR A 10 15.22 -3.83 -6.91
N VAL A 11 14.87 -2.58 -6.60
CA VAL A 11 13.99 -1.74 -7.43
C VAL A 11 14.59 -1.45 -8.81
N GLU A 12 15.90 -1.21 -8.85
CA GLU A 12 16.63 -0.73 -10.03
C GLU A 12 17.28 -1.84 -10.85
N PHE A 13 17.00 -3.10 -10.52
CA PHE A 13 17.58 -4.26 -11.20
C PHE A 13 19.13 -4.25 -11.19
N ARG A 14 19.73 -3.95 -10.03
CA ARG A 14 21.20 -3.83 -9.82
C ARG A 14 21.80 -4.95 -8.96
N TYR A 15 21.33 -6.19 -9.13
CA TYR A 15 21.83 -7.39 -8.44
C TYR A 15 21.85 -7.23 -6.91
N PRO A 16 20.67 -7.20 -6.25
CA PRO A 16 20.58 -7.17 -4.80
C PRO A 16 21.18 -8.44 -4.19
N GLU A 17 21.66 -8.33 -2.95
CA GLU A 17 22.19 -9.47 -2.19
C GLU A 17 21.07 -10.37 -1.66
N TRP A 18 19.87 -9.82 -1.43
CA TRP A 18 18.69 -10.57 -1.01
C TRP A 18 17.39 -9.95 -1.55
N ILE A 19 16.33 -10.75 -1.57
CA ILE A 19 14.96 -10.32 -1.86
C ILE A 19 14.37 -9.67 -0.59
N PRO A 20 13.98 -8.38 -0.61
CA PRO A 20 13.23 -7.77 0.48
C PRO A 20 11.89 -8.48 0.66
N CYS A 21 11.58 -8.88 1.90
CA CYS A 21 10.29 -9.46 2.22
C CYS A 21 9.70 -8.81 3.47
N ARG A 22 8.38 -8.75 3.56
CA ARG A 22 7.65 -8.18 4.71
C ARG A 22 6.41 -8.98 5.02
N VAL A 23 6.20 -9.30 6.29
CA VAL A 23 4.96 -9.89 6.79
C VAL A 23 4.21 -8.83 7.58
N ASN A 24 2.97 -8.53 7.18
CA ASN A 24 2.07 -7.67 7.93
C ASN A 24 1.10 -8.52 8.75
N LEU A 25 0.94 -8.17 10.01
CA LEU A 25 0.05 -8.86 10.94
C LEU A 25 -1.06 -7.90 11.33
N MET A 26 -2.30 -8.18 10.91
CA MET A 26 -3.42 -7.27 11.12
C MET A 26 -3.71 -7.06 12.62
N PRO A 27 -4.20 -5.88 13.04
CA PRO A 27 -4.58 -5.65 14.43
C PRO A 27 -5.57 -6.69 14.97
N ALA A 28 -6.51 -7.16 14.12
CA ALA A 28 -7.41 -8.27 14.46
C ALA A 28 -6.66 -9.59 14.76
N THR A 29 -5.59 -9.89 14.01
CA THR A 29 -4.74 -11.07 14.20
C THR A 29 -4.01 -11.01 15.54
N TRP A 30 -3.43 -9.84 15.86
CA TRP A 30 -2.84 -9.57 17.18
C TRP A 30 -3.85 -9.71 18.31
N LYS A 31 -5.07 -9.18 18.13
CA LYS A 31 -6.11 -9.28 19.15
C LYS A 31 -6.57 -10.72 19.38
N LYS A 32 -6.61 -11.54 18.34
CA LYS A 32 -7.00 -12.95 18.41
C LYS A 32 -5.95 -13.81 19.13
N TYR A 33 -4.69 -13.73 18.68
CA TYR A 33 -3.63 -14.66 19.10
C TYR A 33 -2.74 -14.12 20.22
N ARG A 34 -2.70 -12.79 20.42
CA ARG A 34 -2.06 -12.13 21.56
C ARG A 34 -0.62 -12.61 21.78
N GLU A 35 -0.33 -13.15 22.97
CA GLU A 35 0.98 -13.65 23.36
C GLU A 35 1.47 -14.81 22.48
N GLU A 36 0.59 -15.63 21.91
CA GLU A 36 1.01 -16.72 21.01
C GLU A 36 1.58 -16.20 19.68
N LEU A 37 1.03 -15.09 19.17
CA LEU A 37 1.57 -14.41 17.98
C LEU A 37 2.86 -13.67 18.30
N GLU A 38 2.97 -13.12 19.50
CA GLU A 38 4.21 -12.51 20.00
C GLU A 38 5.36 -13.52 20.01
N GLU A 39 5.10 -14.78 20.43
CA GLU A 39 6.10 -15.84 20.36
C GLU A 39 6.52 -16.18 18.92
N VAL A 40 5.63 -16.05 17.92
CA VAL A 40 6.00 -16.18 16.50
C VAL A 40 6.93 -15.04 16.09
N VAL A 41 6.56 -13.80 16.41
CA VAL A 41 7.35 -12.61 16.06
C VAL A 41 8.76 -12.68 16.65
N LEU A 42 8.89 -13.09 17.91
CA LEU A 42 10.18 -13.25 18.59
C LEU A 42 11.08 -14.34 17.95
N ARG A 43 10.50 -15.33 17.26
CA ARG A 43 11.27 -16.36 16.52
C ARG A 43 11.80 -15.88 15.18
N HIS A 44 11.25 -14.80 14.62
CA HIS A 44 11.58 -14.29 13.28
C HIS A 44 12.10 -12.84 13.29
N PRO A 45 13.19 -12.54 14.00
CA PRO A 45 13.75 -11.18 14.08
C PRO A 45 14.27 -10.67 12.73
N ARG A 46 14.49 -11.54 11.74
CA ARG A 46 14.85 -11.14 10.38
C ARG A 46 13.70 -10.53 9.59
N ILE A 47 12.46 -10.87 9.95
CA ILE A 47 11.23 -10.37 9.33
C ILE A 47 10.72 -9.15 10.10
N PHE A 48 10.66 -9.24 11.42
CA PHE A 48 10.01 -8.23 12.26
C PHE A 48 10.98 -7.24 12.91
N GLY A 49 12.29 -7.47 12.82
CA GLY A 49 13.29 -6.66 13.51
C GLY A 49 13.31 -6.92 15.02
N PRO A 50 13.90 -6.00 15.81
CA PRO A 50 13.88 -6.08 17.27
C PRO A 50 12.44 -5.92 17.79
N TYR A 51 12.05 -6.78 18.72
CA TYR A 51 10.74 -6.77 19.36
C TYR A 51 10.89 -7.12 20.85
N GLU A 52 10.25 -6.35 21.73
CA GLU A 52 10.27 -6.59 23.17
C GLU A 52 8.97 -7.24 23.65
N LYS A 53 9.10 -8.37 24.35
CA LYS A 53 7.94 -9.12 24.86
C LYS A 53 7.08 -8.24 25.78
N GLY A 54 5.79 -8.13 25.47
CA GLY A 54 4.82 -7.34 26.22
C GLY A 54 4.79 -5.85 25.87
N GLU A 55 5.53 -5.39 24.85
CA GLU A 55 5.50 -3.99 24.42
C GLU A 55 4.17 -3.59 23.73
N LYS A 56 3.45 -4.58 23.18
CA LYS A 56 2.21 -4.35 22.43
C LYS A 56 0.96 -4.42 23.32
N ASP A 57 0.15 -3.37 23.29
CA ASP A 57 -1.23 -3.43 23.80
C ASP A 57 -2.15 -4.05 22.74
N PHE A 58 -2.53 -5.32 22.93
CA PHE A 58 -3.40 -6.06 22.02
C PHE A 58 -4.82 -5.48 21.87
N ASN A 59 -5.24 -4.58 22.77
CA ASN A 59 -6.56 -3.95 22.73
C ASN A 59 -6.52 -2.51 22.21
N ALA A 60 -5.34 -1.93 22.03
CA ALA A 60 -5.17 -0.57 21.52
C ALA A 60 -5.44 -0.56 20.01
N LEU A 61 -6.68 -0.19 19.64
CA LEU A 61 -7.11 -0.01 18.26
C LEU A 61 -7.42 1.47 17.99
N PRO A 62 -6.97 2.02 16.85
CA PRO A 62 -7.38 3.36 16.44
C PRO A 62 -8.89 3.41 16.14
N PRO A 63 -9.54 4.59 16.21
CA PRO A 63 -10.98 4.75 16.00
C PRO A 63 -11.55 4.03 14.77
N GLY A 64 -10.86 4.09 13.63
CA GLY A 64 -11.31 3.45 12.38
C GLY A 64 -11.29 1.92 12.39
N TYR A 65 -10.66 1.31 13.39
CA TYR A 65 -10.53 -0.13 13.53
C TYR A 65 -11.40 -0.69 14.68
N ARG A 66 -12.23 0.15 15.31
CA ARG A 66 -13.04 -0.26 16.47
C ARG A 66 -14.47 -0.55 16.07
N GLN A 67 -14.93 -1.78 16.29
CA GLN A 67 -16.26 -2.21 15.86
C GLN A 67 -17.39 -1.34 16.42
N GLY A 68 -18.30 -0.92 15.54
CA GLY A 68 -19.46 -0.10 15.86
C GLY A 68 -19.15 1.39 16.00
N GLU A 69 -17.89 1.79 15.89
CA GLU A 69 -17.49 3.19 15.98
C GLU A 69 -17.71 3.92 14.67
N TYR A 70 -18.15 5.18 14.81
CA TYR A 70 -18.25 6.13 13.72
C TYR A 70 -17.23 7.24 13.97
N PHE A 71 -16.46 7.59 12.94
CA PHE A 71 -15.61 8.78 12.97
C PHE A 71 -15.72 9.53 11.64
N THR A 72 -15.40 10.82 11.65
CA THR A 72 -15.37 11.65 10.44
C THR A 72 -13.93 12.00 10.13
N ASP A 73 -13.50 11.74 8.90
CA ASP A 73 -12.16 12.11 8.45
C ASP A 73 -12.06 13.61 8.15
N SER A 74 -10.86 14.09 7.85
CA SER A 74 -10.59 15.51 7.55
C SER A 74 -11.27 16.01 6.27
N TRP A 75 -11.74 15.09 5.40
CA TRP A 75 -12.50 15.41 4.20
C TRP A 75 -14.01 15.47 4.45
N GLY A 76 -14.47 15.12 5.65
CA GLY A 76 -15.89 15.09 6.00
C GLY A 76 -16.58 13.77 5.66
N CYS A 77 -15.84 12.73 5.27
CA CYS A 77 -16.41 11.40 5.05
C CYS A 77 -16.64 10.72 6.40
N VAL A 78 -17.83 10.15 6.60
CA VAL A 78 -18.13 9.41 7.83
C VAL A 78 -17.83 7.95 7.61
N TRP A 79 -16.94 7.42 8.44
CA TRP A 79 -16.54 6.02 8.45
C TRP A 79 -17.32 5.25 9.51
N CYS A 80 -17.55 3.97 9.25
CA CYS A 80 -18.10 3.01 10.20
C CYS A 80 -17.33 1.71 10.10
N ASN A 81 -16.96 1.17 11.26
CA ASN A 81 -16.30 -0.12 11.34
C ASN A 81 -17.29 -1.22 11.76
N THR A 82 -17.33 -2.32 11.03
CA THR A 82 -18.21 -3.47 11.35
C THR A 82 -17.46 -4.66 11.93
N PHE A 83 -16.13 -4.65 11.90
CA PHE A 83 -15.28 -5.75 12.35
C PHE A 83 -14.01 -5.22 13.02
N ASP A 84 -13.87 -5.56 14.29
CA ASP A 84 -12.82 -5.03 15.14
C ASP A 84 -11.42 -5.47 14.69
N GLY A 85 -10.49 -4.52 14.61
CA GLY A 85 -9.11 -4.76 14.20
C GLY A 85 -8.88 -4.85 12.68
N LEU A 86 -9.92 -4.64 11.86
CA LEU A 86 -9.81 -4.36 10.42
C LEU A 86 -10.24 -2.92 10.14
N GLU A 87 -9.91 -2.38 8.98
CA GLU A 87 -10.26 -1.00 8.61
C GLU A 87 -11.78 -0.85 8.39
N GLY A 88 -12.31 0.34 8.69
CA GLY A 88 -13.71 0.66 8.46
C GLY A 88 -14.01 0.99 7.00
N GLN A 89 -15.27 1.31 6.72
CA GLN A 89 -15.69 1.80 5.40
C GLN A 89 -16.44 3.13 5.53
N VAL A 90 -16.38 3.94 4.47
CA VAL A 90 -17.17 5.18 4.38
C VAL A 90 -18.65 4.83 4.19
N VAL A 91 -19.50 5.42 5.03
CA VAL A 91 -20.96 5.22 5.03
C VAL A 91 -21.76 6.50 4.85
N LYS A 92 -21.13 7.68 4.88
CA LYS A 92 -21.75 8.95 4.47
C LYS A 92 -20.76 9.80 3.72
N HIS A 93 -21.23 10.45 2.66
CA HIS A 93 -20.38 11.15 1.71
C HIS A 93 -20.74 12.64 1.65
N PRO A 94 -19.78 13.57 1.80
CA PRO A 94 -20.07 15.01 1.82
C PRO A 94 -20.60 15.56 0.49
N LEU A 95 -20.37 14.85 -0.62
CA LEU A 95 -20.77 15.25 -1.97
C LEU A 95 -21.79 14.28 -2.60
N GLU A 96 -22.69 13.70 -1.81
CA GLU A 96 -23.83 12.89 -2.33
C GLU A 96 -24.69 13.65 -3.35
N SER A 97 -24.67 14.99 -3.32
CA SER A 97 -25.25 15.87 -4.34
C SER A 97 -24.22 16.86 -4.84
N TRP A 98 -24.20 17.08 -6.16
CA TRP A 98 -23.33 18.08 -6.78
C TRP A 98 -23.61 19.51 -6.31
N GLU A 99 -24.81 19.80 -5.79
CA GLU A 99 -25.09 21.10 -5.16
C GLU A 99 -24.20 21.39 -3.94
N ALA A 100 -23.77 20.36 -3.21
CA ALA A 100 -22.88 20.51 -2.06
C ALA A 100 -21.46 20.96 -2.48
N LEU A 101 -21.03 20.62 -3.69
CA LEU A 101 -19.69 20.97 -4.20
C LEU A 101 -19.45 22.48 -4.23
N LYS A 102 -20.51 23.29 -4.48
CA LYS A 102 -20.42 24.76 -4.56
C LYS A 102 -19.92 25.41 -3.27
N ALA A 103 -20.18 24.79 -2.12
CA ALA A 103 -19.78 25.28 -0.81
C ALA A 103 -18.69 24.43 -0.15
N TYR A 104 -18.27 23.33 -0.78
CA TYR A 104 -17.30 22.41 -0.23
C TYR A 104 -15.89 23.00 -0.29
N GLN A 105 -15.12 22.79 0.77
CA GLN A 105 -13.70 23.15 0.84
C GLN A 105 -12.91 21.91 1.25
N PRO A 106 -11.92 21.47 0.45
CA PRO A 106 -11.06 20.37 0.85
C PRO A 106 -10.18 20.79 2.04
N PRO A 107 -9.76 19.84 2.89
CA PRO A 107 -8.80 20.11 3.96
C PRO A 107 -7.47 20.62 3.39
N ASP A 108 -6.72 21.39 4.17
CA ASP A 108 -5.36 21.80 3.82
C ASP A 108 -4.39 20.63 4.10
N PRO A 109 -3.77 20.03 3.06
CA PRO A 109 -2.89 18.87 3.24
C PRO A 109 -1.64 19.15 4.09
N LEU A 110 -1.25 20.41 4.25
CA LEU A 110 -0.06 20.78 5.01
C LEU A 110 -0.36 21.05 6.48
N VAL A 111 -1.65 21.09 6.86
CA VAL A 111 -2.12 21.37 8.22
C VAL A 111 -2.90 20.19 8.81
N THR A 112 -3.62 19.44 7.97
CA THR A 112 -4.44 18.30 8.38
C THR A 112 -4.08 17.06 7.55
N ALA A 113 -3.75 15.98 8.26
CA ALA A 113 -3.67 14.64 7.69
C ALA A 113 -5.09 14.09 7.42
N ASP A 114 -5.21 12.89 6.88
CA ASP A 114 -6.51 12.27 6.61
C ASP A 114 -7.39 12.11 7.86
N ARG A 115 -6.79 11.71 9.00
CA ARG A 115 -7.52 11.41 10.25
C ARG A 115 -6.98 12.19 11.44
N GLY A 116 -6.81 13.50 11.27
CA GLY A 116 -6.34 14.38 12.34
C GLY A 116 -5.38 15.48 11.88
N PRO A 117 -4.65 16.12 12.80
CA PRO A 117 -3.66 17.13 12.46
C PRO A 117 -2.50 16.51 11.68
N GLN A 118 -1.91 17.29 10.79
CA GLN A 118 -0.65 16.93 10.14
C GLN A 118 0.49 16.99 11.16
N GLU A 119 1.45 16.06 11.04
CA GLU A 119 2.67 16.12 11.84
C GLU A 119 3.48 17.37 11.49
N ASP A 120 4.22 17.90 12.46
CA ASP A 120 5.12 19.02 12.23
C ASP A 120 6.19 18.64 11.19
N TRP A 121 6.24 19.39 10.10
CA TRP A 121 7.16 19.13 8.98
C TRP A 121 8.65 19.20 9.34
N GLU A 122 9.02 19.92 10.39
CA GLU A 122 10.40 19.94 10.90
C GLU A 122 10.74 18.65 11.63
N VAL A 123 9.77 18.07 12.35
CA VAL A 123 9.90 16.76 13.00
C VAL A 123 10.00 15.68 11.93
N VAL A 124 9.13 15.72 10.92
CA VAL A 124 9.18 14.83 9.75
C VAL A 124 10.56 14.90 9.08
N ARG A 125 11.09 16.10 8.81
CA ARG A 125 12.43 16.25 8.21
C ARG A 125 13.51 15.56 9.04
N LYS A 126 13.47 15.74 10.36
CA LYS A 126 14.43 15.12 11.26
C LYS A 126 14.35 13.59 11.20
N HIS A 127 13.14 13.02 11.20
CA HIS A 127 12.96 11.58 11.09
C HIS A 127 13.52 11.02 9.77
N LEU A 128 13.30 11.71 8.64
CA LEU A 128 13.86 11.31 7.35
C LEU A 128 15.40 11.30 7.37
N GLN A 129 16.01 12.33 7.93
CA GLN A 129 17.47 12.43 8.05
C GLN A 129 18.04 11.34 8.97
N GLU A 130 17.35 11.02 10.07
CA GLU A 130 17.77 9.95 10.98
C GLU A 130 17.63 8.57 10.34
N ALA A 131 16.58 8.32 9.55
CA ALA A 131 16.43 7.08 8.77
C ALA A 131 17.60 6.89 7.81
N GLN A 132 17.94 7.92 7.03
CA GLN A 132 19.10 7.90 6.13
C GLN A 132 20.42 7.61 6.86
N GLN A 133 20.63 8.22 8.04
CA GLN A 133 21.82 7.96 8.84
C GLN A 133 21.91 6.52 9.37
N ARG A 134 20.78 5.83 9.52
CA ARG A 134 20.72 4.41 9.89
C ARG A 134 20.83 3.46 8.68
N GLY A 135 20.96 3.99 7.46
CA GLY A 135 20.97 3.18 6.24
C GLY A 135 19.59 2.65 5.85
N GLU A 136 18.53 3.38 6.25
CA GLU A 136 17.14 3.19 5.84
C GLU A 136 16.76 4.24 4.77
N LEU A 137 15.68 4.01 4.02
CA LEU A 137 15.20 4.96 3.01
C LEU A 137 14.39 6.08 3.62
N ALA A 138 14.68 7.33 3.24
CA ALA A 138 13.76 8.44 3.48
C ALA A 138 12.48 8.23 2.65
N THR A 139 11.38 7.88 3.29
CA THR A 139 10.12 7.54 2.61
C THR A 139 9.03 8.54 2.98
N GLY A 140 8.34 9.07 1.96
CA GLY A 140 7.11 9.84 2.10
C GLY A 140 5.92 9.09 1.51
N GLY A 141 4.73 9.68 1.58
CA GLY A 141 3.56 9.08 0.95
C GLY A 141 2.29 9.88 1.07
N LEU A 142 1.25 9.40 0.39
CA LEU A 142 -0.13 9.85 0.55
C LEU A 142 -0.93 8.82 1.34
N SER A 143 -2.02 9.26 1.95
CA SER A 143 -2.95 8.36 2.64
C SER A 143 -3.54 7.33 1.68
N HIS A 144 -3.85 6.13 2.20
CA HIS A 144 -4.54 5.11 1.42
C HIS A 144 -5.85 5.66 0.87
N GLY A 145 -6.11 5.39 -0.41
CA GLY A 145 -7.24 5.96 -1.14
C GLY A 145 -7.08 7.44 -1.45
N PHE A 146 -5.90 7.85 -1.92
CA PHE A 146 -5.59 9.26 -2.19
C PHE A 146 -6.29 9.83 -3.43
N MET A 147 -6.67 9.01 -4.41
CA MET A 147 -7.22 9.49 -5.69
C MET A 147 -8.54 8.84 -6.05
N PHE A 148 -8.56 7.66 -6.69
CA PHE A 148 -9.82 7.03 -7.11
C PHE A 148 -10.72 6.73 -5.92
N MET A 149 -10.17 6.15 -4.85
CA MET A 149 -10.96 5.90 -3.65
C MET A 149 -11.43 7.19 -3.00
N ARG A 150 -10.60 8.25 -2.97
CA ARG A 150 -11.02 9.56 -2.46
C ARG A 150 -12.25 10.08 -3.19
N LEU A 151 -12.32 9.91 -4.51
CA LEU A 151 -13.48 10.33 -5.30
C LEU A 151 -14.75 9.62 -4.84
N TYR A 152 -14.73 8.30 -4.65
CA TYR A 152 -15.94 7.58 -4.22
C TYR A 152 -16.20 7.70 -2.72
N TYR A 153 -15.19 7.99 -1.89
CA TYR A 153 -15.39 8.37 -0.49
C TYR A 153 -16.16 9.68 -0.39
N LEU A 154 -15.85 10.66 -1.26
CA LEU A 154 -16.52 11.96 -1.28
C LEU A 154 -17.91 11.93 -1.93
N ARG A 155 -18.04 11.19 -3.03
CA ARG A 155 -19.22 11.21 -3.91
C ARG A 155 -20.23 10.09 -3.60
N GLY A 156 -19.77 9.00 -3.01
CA GLY A 156 -20.44 7.70 -2.98
C GLY A 156 -20.10 6.87 -4.22
N PHE A 157 -19.92 5.56 -4.03
CA PHE A 157 -19.47 4.65 -5.10
C PHE A 157 -20.42 4.62 -6.29
N GLU A 158 -21.71 4.36 -6.07
CA GLU A 158 -22.71 4.29 -7.15
C GLU A 158 -22.79 5.61 -7.94
N ASN A 159 -22.82 6.73 -7.21
CA ASN A 159 -22.82 8.06 -7.79
C ASN A 159 -21.60 8.30 -8.69
N LEU A 160 -20.39 8.02 -8.18
CA LEU A 160 -19.17 8.16 -8.98
C LEU A 160 -19.23 7.28 -10.22
N MET A 161 -19.66 6.01 -10.11
CA MET A 161 -19.77 5.11 -11.26
C MET A 161 -20.72 5.66 -12.33
N MET A 162 -21.86 6.27 -11.93
CA MET A 162 -22.76 6.95 -12.88
C MET A 162 -22.10 8.19 -13.49
N ASP A 163 -21.44 9.03 -12.68
CA ASP A 163 -20.78 10.25 -13.14
C ASP A 163 -19.66 9.97 -14.14
N LEU A 164 -18.93 8.85 -14.01
CA LEU A 164 -17.88 8.45 -14.98
C LEU A 164 -18.46 8.25 -16.39
N VAL A 165 -19.71 7.75 -16.48
CA VAL A 165 -20.42 7.53 -17.74
C VAL A 165 -21.09 8.82 -18.23
N GLU A 166 -21.80 9.52 -17.35
CA GLU A 166 -22.56 10.74 -17.69
C GLU A 166 -21.64 11.95 -17.96
N ASN A 167 -20.43 11.95 -17.40
CA ASN A 167 -19.41 12.99 -17.54
C ASN A 167 -19.95 14.41 -17.21
N PRO A 168 -20.51 14.64 -16.00
CA PRO A 168 -20.91 15.97 -15.60
C PRO A 168 -19.68 16.87 -15.40
N PRO A 169 -19.77 18.20 -15.64
CA PRO A 169 -18.65 19.12 -15.44
C PRO A 169 -18.13 19.14 -13.99
N GLU A 170 -18.99 18.87 -13.01
CA GLU A 170 -18.65 18.79 -11.58
C GLU A 170 -17.67 17.66 -11.27
N LEU A 171 -17.71 16.54 -12.02
CA LEU A 171 -16.75 15.45 -11.87
C LEU A 171 -15.32 15.94 -12.13
N HIS A 172 -15.11 16.72 -13.18
CA HIS A 172 -13.79 17.28 -13.49
C HIS A 172 -13.30 18.25 -12.41
N THR A 173 -14.23 19.00 -11.82
CA THR A 173 -13.93 19.93 -10.71
C THR A 173 -13.49 19.14 -9.48
N LEU A 174 -14.18 18.04 -9.16
CA LEU A 174 -13.82 17.17 -8.05
C LEU A 174 -12.46 16.48 -8.27
N ILE A 175 -12.19 15.97 -9.47
CA ILE A 175 -10.92 15.35 -9.83
C ILE A 175 -9.77 16.34 -9.65
N GLU A 176 -9.88 17.56 -10.19
CA GLU A 176 -8.82 18.56 -10.06
C GLU A 176 -8.62 19.00 -8.59
N MET A 177 -9.70 19.09 -7.81
CA MET A 177 -9.63 19.41 -6.38
C MET A 177 -8.80 18.39 -5.59
N VAL A 178 -9.04 17.10 -5.80
CA VAL A 178 -8.28 16.02 -5.15
C VAL A 178 -6.84 15.98 -5.67
N LEU A 179 -6.64 16.16 -6.98
CA LEU A 179 -5.31 16.22 -7.59
C LEU A 179 -4.46 17.38 -7.03
N ASP A 180 -5.02 18.59 -6.92
CA ASP A 180 -4.32 19.75 -6.36
C ASP A 180 -3.92 19.51 -4.90
N HIS A 181 -4.84 18.98 -4.09
CA HIS A 181 -4.54 18.58 -2.72
C HIS A 181 -3.34 17.62 -2.66
N ASN A 182 -3.36 16.56 -3.49
CA ASN A 182 -2.28 15.57 -3.52
C ASN A 182 -0.96 16.17 -4.02
N MET A 183 -0.99 17.02 -5.05
CA MET A 183 0.21 17.69 -5.56
C MET A 183 0.88 18.58 -4.52
N ARG A 184 0.11 19.29 -3.69
CA ARG A 184 0.66 20.09 -2.59
C ARG A 184 1.43 19.23 -1.60
N LEU A 185 0.89 18.06 -1.25
CA LEU A 185 1.53 17.13 -0.31
C LEU A 185 2.77 16.46 -0.93
N ILE A 186 2.68 16.02 -2.20
CA ILE A 186 3.82 15.48 -2.95
C ILE A 186 4.96 16.50 -3.00
N ASN A 187 4.69 17.74 -3.40
CA ASN A 187 5.70 18.79 -3.47
C ASN A 187 6.38 19.02 -2.11
N LYS A 188 5.62 18.90 -1.01
CA LYS A 188 6.20 19.01 0.33
C LYS A 188 7.15 17.85 0.65
N TRP A 189 6.78 16.62 0.31
CA TRP A 189 7.66 15.46 0.49
C TRP A 189 8.94 15.58 -0.35
N LEU A 190 8.82 16.02 -1.61
CA LEU A 190 9.98 16.24 -2.49
C LEU A 190 10.91 17.33 -1.94
N GLU A 191 10.36 18.42 -1.39
CA GLU A 191 11.14 19.46 -0.69
C GLU A 191 11.96 18.89 0.48
N LEU A 192 11.43 17.88 1.17
CA LEU A 192 12.08 17.23 2.31
C LEU A 192 13.14 16.19 1.92
N GLY A 193 13.30 15.88 0.64
CA GLY A 193 14.34 14.98 0.14
C GLY A 193 14.04 13.50 0.35
N VAL A 194 12.78 13.08 0.18
CA VAL A 194 12.43 11.66 0.16
C VAL A 194 13.03 10.95 -1.05
N GLU A 195 13.37 9.66 -0.88
CA GLU A 195 13.92 8.78 -1.92
C GLU A 195 12.85 7.84 -2.50
N LEU A 196 11.77 7.64 -1.73
CA LEU A 196 10.63 6.81 -2.11
C LEU A 196 9.32 7.49 -1.71
N MET A 197 8.33 7.46 -2.60
CA MET A 197 6.96 7.90 -2.34
C MET A 197 6.00 6.70 -2.39
N TYR A 198 5.27 6.48 -1.31
CA TYR A 198 4.24 5.45 -1.18
C TYR A 198 2.85 5.99 -1.55
N PHE A 199 2.15 5.22 -2.39
CA PHE A 199 0.78 5.45 -2.79
C PHE A 199 -0.03 4.16 -2.64
N GLY A 200 -1.25 4.26 -2.13
CA GLY A 200 -2.21 3.15 -2.08
C GLY A 200 -3.56 3.61 -2.59
N ASP A 201 -4.11 2.93 -3.58
CA ASP A 201 -5.41 3.24 -4.19
C ASP A 201 -5.94 1.96 -4.82
N ASP A 202 -6.99 1.38 -4.26
CA ASP A 202 -7.53 0.11 -4.74
C ASP A 202 -8.32 0.33 -6.02
N LEU A 203 -7.76 -0.12 -7.13
CA LEU A 203 -8.32 0.05 -8.47
C LEU A 203 -9.11 -1.18 -8.92
N GLY A 204 -8.87 -2.35 -8.31
CA GLY A 204 -9.37 -3.64 -8.77
C GLY A 204 -10.55 -4.18 -7.97
N SER A 205 -11.44 -4.88 -8.67
CA SER A 205 -12.34 -5.86 -8.08
C SER A 205 -11.69 -7.25 -8.15
N GLN A 206 -12.39 -8.32 -7.74
CA GLN A 206 -11.86 -9.69 -7.91
C GLN A 206 -11.66 -10.11 -9.38
N ARG A 207 -12.19 -9.37 -10.36
CA ARG A 207 -12.22 -9.82 -11.77
C ARG A 207 -11.79 -8.80 -12.81
N GLN A 208 -11.80 -7.52 -12.47
CA GLN A 208 -11.52 -6.42 -13.41
C GLN A 208 -11.22 -5.13 -12.65
N VAL A 209 -10.62 -4.15 -13.33
CA VAL A 209 -10.54 -2.76 -12.85
C VAL A 209 -11.95 -2.23 -12.55
N MET A 210 -12.19 -1.74 -11.33
CA MET A 210 -13.53 -1.39 -10.83
C MET A 210 -14.25 -0.39 -11.70
N MET A 211 -13.56 0.68 -12.11
CA MET A 211 -14.13 1.72 -12.95
C MET A 211 -14.13 1.36 -14.45
N GLY A 212 -13.53 0.24 -14.84
CA GLY A 212 -13.21 -0.07 -16.23
C GLY A 212 -11.92 0.61 -16.72
N PRO A 213 -11.09 -0.07 -17.51
CA PRO A 213 -9.77 0.45 -17.91
C PRO A 213 -9.86 1.68 -18.84
N GLU A 214 -10.93 1.83 -19.62
CA GLU A 214 -11.18 3.03 -20.43
C GLU A 214 -11.40 4.29 -19.58
N TYR A 215 -12.16 4.18 -18.49
CA TYR A 215 -12.44 5.29 -17.60
C TYR A 215 -11.24 5.61 -16.70
N PHE A 216 -10.48 4.59 -16.30
CA PHE A 216 -9.17 4.80 -15.67
C PHE A 216 -8.27 5.68 -16.55
N ARG A 217 -8.11 5.30 -17.82
CA ARG A 217 -7.28 6.08 -18.78
C ARG A 217 -7.79 7.49 -19.01
N LYS A 218 -9.11 7.69 -18.98
CA LYS A 218 -9.74 8.98 -19.21
C LYS A 218 -9.58 9.92 -18.01
N TYR A 219 -9.82 9.45 -16.79
CA TYR A 219 -9.98 10.32 -15.62
C TYR A 219 -8.85 10.20 -14.59
N ILE A 220 -8.30 9.00 -14.38
CA ILE A 220 -7.33 8.75 -13.30
C ILE A 220 -5.89 8.73 -13.80
N LYS A 221 -5.62 8.10 -14.95
CA LYS A 221 -4.27 8.07 -15.55
C LYS A 221 -3.63 9.46 -15.67
N PRO A 222 -4.33 10.53 -16.11
CA PRO A 222 -3.72 11.86 -16.18
C PRO A 222 -3.30 12.40 -14.81
N CYS A 223 -4.07 12.09 -13.76
CA CYS A 223 -3.75 12.47 -12.38
C CYS A 223 -2.48 11.75 -11.91
N TYR A 224 -2.41 10.44 -12.14
CA TYR A 224 -1.23 9.63 -11.80
C TYR A 224 0.01 10.08 -12.56
N ALA A 225 -0.10 10.34 -13.87
CA ALA A 225 1.01 10.85 -14.67
C ALA A 225 1.57 12.16 -14.13
N ARG A 226 0.71 13.08 -13.67
CA ARG A 226 1.14 14.35 -13.04
C ARG A 226 1.84 14.11 -11.71
N MET A 227 1.23 13.30 -10.83
CA MET A 227 1.75 13.04 -9.48
C MET A 227 3.04 12.24 -9.51
N PHE A 228 3.04 11.10 -10.19
CA PHE A 228 4.17 10.20 -10.25
C PHE A 228 5.27 10.77 -11.14
N GLY A 229 4.92 11.47 -12.21
CA GLY A 229 5.87 12.22 -13.04
C GLY A 229 6.69 13.21 -12.22
N ALA A 230 6.05 14.00 -11.35
CA ALA A 230 6.76 14.93 -10.47
C ALA A 230 7.75 14.21 -9.53
N CYS A 231 7.38 13.05 -8.98
CA CYS A 231 8.30 12.23 -8.19
C CYS A 231 9.49 11.74 -9.04
N ARG A 232 9.22 11.21 -10.24
CA ARG A 232 10.26 10.67 -11.13
C ARG A 232 11.20 11.74 -11.65
N GLU A 233 10.71 12.94 -11.95
CA GLU A 233 11.52 14.09 -12.33
C GLU A 233 12.48 14.54 -11.22
N ALA A 234 12.12 14.28 -9.96
CA ALA A 234 12.95 14.52 -8.78
C ALA A 234 13.83 13.31 -8.39
N ASP A 235 13.93 12.29 -9.25
CA ASP A 235 14.68 11.04 -9.01
C ASP A 235 14.15 10.22 -7.80
N VAL A 236 12.86 10.35 -7.49
CA VAL A 236 12.19 9.65 -6.39
C VAL A 236 11.46 8.41 -6.92
N HIS A 237 11.62 7.27 -6.25
CA HIS A 237 10.89 6.04 -6.58
C HIS A 237 9.40 6.14 -6.23
N VAL A 238 8.56 5.48 -7.01
CA VAL A 238 7.11 5.49 -6.85
C VAL A 238 6.65 4.08 -6.55
N TYR A 239 6.18 3.87 -5.33
CA TYR A 239 5.53 2.64 -4.91
C TYR A 239 4.01 2.82 -5.02
N LEU A 240 3.34 1.92 -5.73
CA LEU A 240 1.89 1.88 -5.82
C LEU A 240 1.35 0.53 -5.35
N HIS A 241 0.55 0.56 -4.29
CA HIS A 241 -0.33 -0.53 -3.87
C HIS A 241 -1.72 -0.38 -4.50
N SER A 242 -2.27 -1.51 -4.94
CA SER A 242 -3.68 -1.62 -5.31
C SER A 242 -4.16 -3.05 -5.08
N ASP A 243 -5.25 -3.20 -4.34
CA ASP A 243 -5.97 -4.46 -4.25
C ASP A 243 -6.74 -4.78 -5.55
N GLY A 244 -7.06 -6.07 -5.69
CA GLY A 244 -7.86 -6.61 -6.78
C GLY A 244 -7.12 -6.75 -8.13
N HIS A 245 -7.92 -7.01 -9.16
CA HIS A 245 -7.48 -7.28 -10.53
C HIS A 245 -7.19 -5.96 -11.27
N ILE A 246 -5.96 -5.82 -11.77
CA ILE A 246 -5.47 -4.60 -12.42
C ILE A 246 -4.67 -4.86 -13.70
N LEU A 247 -4.62 -6.10 -14.19
CA LEU A 247 -3.76 -6.51 -15.32
C LEU A 247 -3.91 -5.59 -16.55
N GLU A 248 -5.12 -5.12 -16.84
CA GLU A 248 -5.43 -4.31 -18.02
C GLU A 248 -4.81 -2.92 -17.99
N ILE A 249 -4.36 -2.45 -16.82
CA ILE A 249 -3.81 -1.10 -16.62
C ILE A 249 -2.36 -1.12 -16.11
N ILE A 250 -1.73 -2.27 -15.88
CA ILE A 250 -0.33 -2.33 -15.42
C ILE A 250 0.60 -1.53 -16.35
N ASP A 251 0.44 -1.68 -17.66
CA ASP A 251 1.23 -0.93 -18.65
C ASP A 251 1.02 0.59 -18.48
N ASP A 252 -0.22 1.02 -18.24
CA ASP A 252 -0.54 2.42 -18.00
C ASP A 252 0.08 2.96 -16.69
N LEU A 253 0.16 2.13 -15.65
CA LEU A 253 0.76 2.48 -14.36
C LEU A 253 2.28 2.66 -14.47
N VAL A 254 2.95 1.73 -15.16
CA VAL A 254 4.39 1.83 -15.44
C VAL A 254 4.69 3.07 -16.29
N ASP A 255 3.88 3.34 -17.33
CA ASP A 255 4.01 4.54 -18.16
C ASP A 255 3.88 5.85 -17.35
N CYS A 256 3.06 5.86 -16.30
CA CYS A 256 2.91 7.02 -15.42
C CYS A 256 4.11 7.23 -14.50
N GLY A 257 5.00 6.24 -14.34
CA GLY A 257 6.21 6.34 -13.53
C GLY A 257 6.23 5.45 -12.28
N VAL A 258 5.33 4.47 -12.15
CA VAL A 258 5.43 3.47 -11.08
C VAL A 258 6.71 2.65 -11.24
N THR A 259 7.56 2.64 -10.21
CA THR A 259 8.79 1.81 -10.19
C THR A 259 8.66 0.57 -9.32
N ILE A 260 7.73 0.60 -8.36
CA ILE A 260 7.39 -0.54 -7.51
C ILE A 260 5.87 -0.72 -7.53
N LEU A 261 5.40 -1.87 -8.01
CA LEU A 261 3.99 -2.22 -8.01
C LEU A 261 3.74 -3.31 -6.98
N ASN A 262 2.71 -3.13 -6.17
CA ASN A 262 2.22 -4.13 -5.23
C ASN A 262 0.83 -4.62 -5.64
N PRO A 263 0.76 -5.63 -6.54
CA PRO A 263 -0.48 -6.24 -6.98
C PRO A 263 -0.84 -7.47 -6.14
N GLN A 264 -2.14 -7.68 -5.91
CA GLN A 264 -2.65 -8.89 -5.29
C GLN A 264 -2.49 -10.11 -6.23
N LEU A 265 -1.73 -11.14 -5.84
CA LEU A 265 -1.53 -12.30 -6.72
C LEU A 265 -2.84 -13.06 -6.98
N GLY A 266 -3.66 -13.29 -5.96
CA GLY A 266 -4.90 -14.07 -6.11
C GLY A 266 -5.85 -13.55 -7.18
N ALA A 267 -5.96 -12.22 -7.33
CA ALA A 267 -6.85 -11.59 -8.30
C ALA A 267 -6.24 -11.51 -9.72
N ASN A 268 -4.91 -11.48 -9.83
CA ASN A 268 -4.22 -11.24 -11.11
C ASN A 268 -3.61 -12.52 -11.72
N GLY A 269 -3.28 -13.52 -10.91
CA GLY A 269 -2.62 -14.75 -11.33
C GLY A 269 -1.12 -14.59 -11.60
N LEU A 270 -0.34 -15.59 -11.19
CA LEU A 270 1.13 -15.55 -11.28
C LEU A 270 1.65 -15.43 -12.72
N ASP A 271 1.15 -16.25 -13.63
CA ASP A 271 1.67 -16.28 -15.00
C ASP A 271 1.40 -14.96 -15.75
N ALA A 272 0.24 -14.33 -15.51
CA ALA A 272 -0.09 -13.04 -16.08
C ALA A 272 0.76 -11.90 -15.49
N LEU A 273 1.02 -11.92 -14.18
CA LEU A 273 1.94 -10.97 -13.54
C LEU A 273 3.38 -11.15 -14.03
N VAL A 274 3.82 -12.38 -14.29
CA VAL A 274 5.12 -12.64 -14.92
C VAL A 274 5.18 -12.01 -16.31
N GLU A 275 4.17 -12.21 -17.15
CA GLU A 275 4.09 -11.62 -18.49
C GLU A 275 4.10 -10.07 -18.43
N LYS A 276 3.34 -9.49 -17.50
CA LYS A 276 3.16 -8.03 -17.42
C LYS A 276 4.30 -7.30 -16.71
N CYS A 277 4.89 -7.87 -15.66
CA CYS A 277 5.77 -7.12 -14.77
C CYS A 277 7.25 -7.53 -14.83
N LYS A 278 7.56 -8.79 -15.10
CA LYS A 278 8.92 -9.34 -14.92
C LYS A 278 9.94 -8.57 -15.77
N GLY A 279 10.96 -8.02 -15.10
CA GLY A 279 12.03 -7.24 -15.76
C GLY A 279 11.61 -5.84 -16.25
N ARG A 280 10.39 -5.39 -15.92
CA ARG A 280 9.84 -4.09 -16.35
C ARG A 280 9.59 -3.15 -15.17
N VAL A 281 9.09 -3.70 -14.06
CA VAL A 281 8.80 -2.98 -12.82
C VAL A 281 9.17 -3.87 -11.65
N CYS A 282 9.60 -3.29 -10.53
CA CYS A 282 9.78 -4.08 -9.32
C CYS A 282 8.41 -4.50 -8.77
N VAL A 283 8.23 -5.79 -8.51
CA VAL A 283 6.99 -6.30 -7.93
C VAL A 283 7.21 -6.56 -6.46
N ASP A 284 6.58 -5.76 -5.58
CA ASP A 284 6.39 -6.15 -4.18
C ASP A 284 5.15 -7.03 -4.15
N LEU A 285 5.31 -8.34 -4.27
CA LEU A 285 4.17 -9.19 -4.59
C LEU A 285 3.34 -9.48 -3.34
N ASP A 286 2.08 -9.04 -3.33
CA ASP A 286 1.12 -9.44 -2.30
C ASP A 286 0.64 -10.88 -2.57
N LEU A 287 1.16 -11.80 -1.75
CA LEU A 287 0.82 -13.21 -1.82
C LEU A 287 -0.65 -13.46 -1.44
N SER A 288 -1.16 -14.66 -1.74
CA SER A 288 -2.59 -14.93 -1.60
C SER A 288 -3.07 -15.00 -0.14
N ARG A 289 -3.42 -13.83 0.43
CA ARG A 289 -4.01 -13.70 1.77
C ARG A 289 -5.32 -14.50 1.94
N GLN A 290 -6.07 -14.69 0.85
CA GLN A 290 -7.32 -15.46 0.84
C GLN A 290 -7.12 -16.98 0.93
N ASP A 291 -5.95 -17.47 0.50
CA ASP A 291 -5.66 -18.91 0.49
C ASP A 291 -4.86 -19.36 1.73
N PHE A 292 -4.10 -18.45 2.35
CA PHE A 292 -3.34 -18.73 3.57
C PHE A 292 -4.13 -19.40 4.70
N PRO A 293 -5.43 -19.12 4.94
CA PRO A 293 -6.20 -19.83 5.95
C PRO A 293 -6.43 -21.33 5.66
N PHE A 294 -6.34 -21.73 4.39
CA PHE A 294 -6.75 -23.07 3.93
C PHE A 294 -5.59 -23.95 3.46
N TRP A 295 -4.42 -23.37 3.23
CA TRP A 295 -3.22 -24.11 2.83
C TRP A 295 -2.53 -24.80 4.01
N SER A 296 -1.78 -25.87 3.71
CA SER A 296 -0.83 -26.42 4.67
C SER A 296 0.46 -25.60 4.69
N PRO A 297 1.24 -25.66 5.78
CA PRO A 297 2.59 -25.06 5.85
C PRO A 297 3.49 -25.43 4.66
N GLU A 298 3.41 -26.67 4.19
CA GLU A 298 4.17 -27.16 3.02
C GLU A 298 3.71 -26.46 1.73
N ALA A 299 2.40 -26.35 1.51
CA ALA A 299 1.84 -25.68 0.33
C ALA A 299 2.25 -24.19 0.26
N ILE A 300 2.30 -23.50 1.40
CA ILE A 300 2.80 -22.12 1.50
C ILE A 300 4.27 -22.05 1.05
N LYS A 301 5.12 -22.96 1.52
CA LYS A 301 6.54 -23.00 1.17
C LYS A 301 6.75 -23.27 -0.32
N GLU A 302 6.02 -24.24 -0.87
CA GLU A 302 6.05 -24.57 -2.30
C GLU A 302 5.59 -23.38 -3.16
N TYR A 303 4.54 -22.68 -2.73
CA TYR A 303 4.02 -21.51 -3.41
C TYR A 303 5.01 -20.34 -3.45
N VAL A 304 5.67 -20.04 -2.32
CA VAL A 304 6.74 -19.02 -2.30
C VAL A 304 7.90 -19.41 -3.23
N GLN A 305 8.28 -20.68 -3.27
CA GLN A 305 9.31 -21.18 -4.18
C GLN A 305 8.90 -21.05 -5.65
N GLU A 306 7.65 -21.35 -6.00
CA GLU A 306 7.12 -21.17 -7.35
C GLU A 306 7.18 -19.70 -7.78
N VAL A 307 6.72 -18.79 -6.92
CA VAL A 307 6.77 -17.34 -7.15
C VAL A 307 8.20 -16.88 -7.43
N MET A 308 9.16 -17.27 -6.58
CA MET A 308 10.56 -16.92 -6.79
C MET A 308 11.10 -17.47 -8.12
N ALA A 309 10.80 -18.73 -8.44
CA ALA A 309 11.28 -19.36 -9.66
C ALA A 309 10.73 -18.67 -10.92
N LYS A 310 9.46 -18.26 -10.89
CA LYS A 310 8.79 -17.66 -12.05
C LYS A 310 9.02 -16.16 -12.18
N LEU A 311 8.94 -15.40 -11.09
CA LEU A 311 9.01 -13.93 -11.11
C LEU A 311 10.40 -13.39 -10.78
N GLY A 312 11.19 -14.13 -10.00
CA GLY A 312 12.54 -13.71 -9.59
C GLY A 312 13.52 -13.57 -10.75
N LEU A 313 14.41 -12.59 -10.59
CA LEU A 313 15.57 -12.35 -11.44
C LEU A 313 16.79 -12.09 -10.56
N ARG A 314 17.99 -12.44 -11.04
CA ARG A 314 19.23 -12.23 -10.27
C ARG A 314 19.55 -10.75 -10.13
N GLU A 315 19.21 -9.98 -11.15
CA GLU A 315 19.36 -8.54 -11.19
C GLU A 315 18.40 -7.82 -10.24
N GLY A 316 17.30 -8.42 -9.79
CA GLY A 316 16.33 -7.80 -8.87
C GLY A 316 14.91 -7.75 -9.43
N GLY A 317 14.09 -6.84 -8.91
CA GLY A 317 12.71 -6.61 -9.37
C GLY A 317 11.65 -7.46 -8.70
N LEU A 318 11.98 -8.17 -7.62
CA LEU A 318 11.02 -8.91 -6.80
C LEU A 318 11.24 -8.55 -5.32
N MET A 319 10.14 -8.25 -4.64
CA MET A 319 9.99 -8.23 -3.19
C MET A 319 8.75 -9.09 -2.86
N LEU A 320 8.64 -9.57 -1.62
CA LEU A 320 7.50 -10.39 -1.20
C LEU A 320 6.77 -9.78 -0.02
N TYR A 321 5.45 -9.71 -0.13
CA TYR A 321 4.57 -9.24 0.92
C TYR A 321 3.56 -10.34 1.27
N ALA A 322 3.36 -10.53 2.57
CA ALA A 322 2.31 -11.40 3.07
C ALA A 322 1.52 -10.68 4.16
N GLU A 323 0.23 -10.49 3.93
CA GLU A 323 -0.71 -10.03 4.94
C GLU A 323 -1.38 -11.21 5.64
N CYS A 324 -1.29 -11.26 6.97
CA CYS A 324 -1.91 -12.29 7.79
C CYS A 324 -3.14 -11.72 8.50
N GLU A 325 -4.31 -12.10 8.00
CA GLU A 325 -5.62 -11.84 8.58
C GLU A 325 -5.92 -12.74 9.79
N PRO A 326 -6.92 -12.41 10.62
CA PRO A 326 -7.20 -13.15 11.85
C PRO A 326 -7.66 -14.58 11.61
N ASP A 327 -7.99 -14.99 10.39
CA ASP A 327 -8.34 -16.35 10.03
C ASP A 327 -7.12 -17.21 9.65
N VAL A 328 -5.94 -16.61 9.40
CA VAL A 328 -4.70 -17.33 9.12
C VAL A 328 -4.18 -18.03 10.40
N PRO A 329 -4.03 -19.37 10.39
CA PRO A 329 -3.51 -20.12 11.54
C PRO A 329 -2.06 -19.75 11.90
N LEU A 330 -1.69 -19.86 13.18
CA LEU A 330 -0.33 -19.52 13.66
C LEU A 330 0.75 -20.35 12.97
N GLU A 331 0.48 -21.63 12.72
CA GLU A 331 1.36 -22.53 11.99
C GLU A 331 1.59 -22.07 10.55
N ASN A 332 0.62 -21.41 9.94
CA ASN A 332 0.74 -20.85 8.59
C ASN A 332 1.49 -19.51 8.62
N ILE A 333 1.26 -18.66 9.63
CA ILE A 333 2.07 -17.43 9.84
C ILE A 333 3.55 -17.81 10.03
N GLU A 334 3.84 -18.80 10.87
CA GLU A 334 5.19 -19.35 11.06
C GLU A 334 5.76 -19.89 9.74
N ALA A 335 4.96 -20.65 8.96
CA ALA A 335 5.40 -21.18 7.68
C ALA A 335 5.76 -20.08 6.67
N ILE A 336 4.98 -19.00 6.61
CA ILE A 336 5.25 -17.81 5.79
C ILE A 336 6.57 -17.18 6.22
N CYS A 337 6.75 -16.95 7.52
CA CYS A 337 7.98 -16.34 8.05
C CYS A 337 9.21 -17.21 7.73
N GLN A 338 9.14 -18.53 7.95
CA GLN A 338 10.21 -19.47 7.60
C GLN A 338 10.50 -19.50 6.09
N ALA A 339 9.45 -19.46 5.26
CA ALA A 339 9.61 -19.39 3.81
C ALA A 339 10.35 -18.10 3.42
N PHE A 340 9.92 -16.97 3.94
CA PHE A 340 10.56 -15.67 3.68
C PHE A 340 12.00 -15.67 4.19
N GLU A 341 12.30 -16.15 5.39
CA GLU A 341 13.67 -16.24 5.91
C GLU A 341 14.60 -17.14 5.08
N GLY A 342 14.05 -18.13 4.37
CA GLY A 342 14.79 -18.98 3.43
C GLY A 342 15.07 -18.29 2.08
N CYS A 343 14.30 -17.26 1.74
CA CYS A 343 14.44 -16.45 0.52
C CYS A 343 15.18 -15.14 0.77
N CYS A 344 15.09 -14.64 2.01
CA CYS A 344 15.81 -13.51 2.54
C CYS A 344 17.24 -13.92 2.92
N PHE A 345 18.17 -12.95 2.85
CA PHE A 345 19.48 -12.96 3.50
C PHE A 345 20.37 -14.21 3.34
N HIS A 346 21.41 -14.10 2.51
CA HIS A 346 22.67 -14.81 2.78
C HIS A 346 23.39 -14.10 3.96
N PRO A 347 23.94 -14.81 4.95
CA PRO A 347 24.16 -14.27 6.29
C PRO A 347 25.43 -13.42 6.41
N PHE A 348 25.33 -12.24 7.04
CA PHE A 348 26.46 -11.62 7.76
C PHE A 348 26.01 -11.38 9.20
N HIS A 349 26.53 -12.18 10.13
CA HIS A 349 27.56 -11.75 11.09
C HIS A 349 27.12 -10.53 11.91
N PHE A 350 26.34 -10.79 12.97
CA PHE A 350 26.40 -9.97 14.16
C PHE A 350 27.63 -10.43 14.96
N ILE A 351 28.60 -9.53 15.13
CA ILE A 351 29.58 -9.57 16.24
C ILE A 351 29.16 -8.49 17.21
#